data_AF-A0A0S8HAV4-F1
#
_entry.id   AF-A0A0S8HAV4-F1
#
_cell.length_a   1.000
_cell.length_b   1.000
_cell.length_c   1.000
_cell.angle_alpha   90.00
_cell.angle_beta   90.00
_cell.angle_gamma   90.00
#
_symmetry.space_group_name_H-M   'P 1'
#
loop_
_entity.id
_entity.type
_entity.pdbx_description
1 polymer ?
#
loop_
_entity_poly.entity_id
_entity_poly.type
_entity_poly.pdbx_seq_one_letter_code
_entity_poly.pdbx_strand_id
1 'polypeptide(L)'
;MMGIDFVSFLILLVISVVVSFILHYVLKFYVVPGLASFFGKVIIGWFGAWLGSPVFGYWFAGVQYEQIYIIPAILGSAALLVIAVDLVKTFKGGGAGRAAM
;
A
#
# COMPACT_ATOMS: atom_id res chain seq x y z
N MET A 1 -22.13 -6.09 -2.11
CA MET A 1 -22.51 -7.48 -2.43
C MET A 1 -21.48 -8.39 -1.76
N MET A 2 -21.91 -9.51 -1.18
CA MET A 2 -21.12 -10.32 -0.22
C MET A 2 -19.84 -10.89 -0.83
N GLY A 3 -18.70 -10.62 -0.18
CA GLY A 3 -17.41 -11.23 -0.45
C GLY A 3 -16.66 -10.59 -1.62
N ILE A 4 -15.43 -10.10 -1.36
CA ILE A 4 -14.47 -9.91 -2.43
C ILE A 4 -14.24 -11.29 -3.04
N ASP A 5 -14.56 -11.47 -4.32
CA ASP A 5 -14.33 -12.72 -5.01
C ASP A 5 -12.85 -13.12 -4.91
N PHE A 6 -12.53 -14.42 -4.88
CA PHE A 6 -11.15 -14.87 -4.65
C PHE A 6 -10.18 -14.27 -5.70
N VAL A 7 -10.65 -14.09 -6.93
CA VAL A 7 -9.90 -13.45 -8.01
C VAL A 7 -9.64 -11.98 -7.71
N SER A 8 -10.65 -11.25 -7.25
CA SER A 8 -10.58 -9.86 -6.84
C SER A 8 -9.57 -9.68 -5.67
N PHE A 9 -9.58 -10.59 -4.71
CA PHE A 9 -8.57 -10.66 -3.64
C PHE A 9 -7.16 -10.88 -4.20
N LEU A 10 -7.00 -11.83 -5.10
CA LEU A 10 -5.71 -12.18 -5.69
C LEU A 10 -5.13 -11.02 -6.53
N ILE A 11 -5.96 -10.32 -7.30
CA ILE A 11 -5.55 -9.13 -8.06
C ILE A 11 -5.00 -8.05 -7.12
N LEU A 12 -5.74 -7.72 -6.05
CA LEU A 12 -5.32 -6.76 -5.04
C LEU A 12 -4.01 -7.18 -4.36
N LEU A 13 -3.87 -8.48 -4.06
CA LEU A 13 -2.68 -9.05 -3.45
C LEU A 13 -1.47 -8.92 -4.39
N VAL A 14 -1.62 -9.28 -5.66
CA VAL A 14 -0.56 -9.16 -6.67
C VAL A 14 -0.16 -7.69 -6.84
N ILE A 15 -1.12 -6.77 -6.95
CA ILE A 15 -0.85 -5.32 -7.01
C ILE A 15 -0.03 -4.89 -5.79
N SER A 16 -0.44 -5.30 -4.59
CA SER A 16 0.28 -4.95 -3.36
C SER A 16 1.69 -5.53 -3.32
N VAL A 17 1.88 -6.78 -3.73
CA VAL A 17 3.20 -7.42 -3.79
C VAL A 17 4.11 -6.65 -4.75
N VAL A 18 3.62 -6.33 -5.95
CA VAL A 18 4.38 -5.59 -6.96
C VAL A 18 4.72 -4.19 -6.47
N VAL A 19 3.74 -3.44 -5.95
CA VAL A 19 3.97 -2.07 -5.45
C VAL A 19 4.91 -2.07 -4.25
N SER A 20 4.72 -3.00 -3.30
CA SER A 20 5.62 -3.17 -2.16
C SER A 20 7.02 -3.56 -2.60
N PHE A 21 7.16 -4.40 -3.63
CA PHE A 21 8.45 -4.80 -4.18
C PHE A 21 9.16 -3.60 -4.82
N ILE A 22 8.47 -2.83 -5.65
CA ILE A 22 9.01 -1.61 -6.27
C ILE A 22 9.43 -0.60 -5.20
N LEU A 23 8.55 -0.29 -4.24
CA LEU A 23 8.87 0.68 -3.18
C LEU A 23 10.01 0.19 -2.26
N HIS A 24 10.06 -1.10 -1.94
CA HIS A 24 11.06 -1.64 -1.01
C HIS A 24 12.44 -1.82 -1.67
N TYR A 25 12.49 -2.41 -2.87
CA TYR A 25 13.75 -2.80 -3.52
C TYR A 25 14.23 -1.79 -4.57
N VAL A 26 13.32 -1.22 -5.38
CA VAL A 26 13.71 -0.27 -6.44
C VAL A 26 13.92 1.12 -5.84
N LEU A 27 12.96 1.61 -5.06
CA LEU A 27 13.00 2.97 -4.49
C LEU A 27 13.70 3.05 -3.13
N LYS A 28 14.17 1.91 -2.57
CA LYS A 28 14.80 1.81 -1.25
C LYS A 28 13.99 2.50 -0.13
N PHE A 29 12.67 2.55 -0.26
CA PHE A 29 11.77 3.27 0.63
C PHE A 29 11.44 2.40 1.85
N TYR A 30 12.41 2.16 2.74
CA TYR A 30 12.24 1.34 3.94
C TYR A 30 12.61 2.08 5.23
N VAL A 31 11.91 1.74 6.31
CA VAL A 31 12.24 2.18 7.68
C VAL A 31 13.22 1.19 8.33
N VAL A 32 13.02 -0.11 8.09
CA VAL A 32 13.86 -1.20 8.60
C VAL A 32 14.09 -2.19 7.45
N PRO A 33 15.33 -2.52 7.09
CA PRO A 33 15.60 -3.56 6.09
C PRO A 33 15.26 -4.94 6.66
N GLY A 34 14.49 -5.75 5.94
CA GLY A 34 14.18 -7.13 6.33
C GLY A 34 12.89 -7.70 5.73
N LEU A 35 12.85 -9.03 5.60
CA LEU A 35 11.71 -9.79 5.05
C LEU A 35 10.42 -9.57 5.86
N ALA A 36 10.50 -9.49 7.20
CA ALA A 36 9.33 -9.20 8.04
C ALA A 36 8.73 -7.81 7.75
N SER A 37 9.56 -6.80 7.47
CA SER A 37 9.10 -5.46 7.08
C SER A 37 8.46 -5.46 5.69
N PHE A 38 8.91 -6.35 4.80
CA PHE A 38 8.28 -6.54 3.50
C PHE A 38 6.88 -7.13 3.62
N PHE A 39 6.67 -8.19 4.41
CA PHE A 39 5.33 -8.76 4.63
C PHE A 39 4.35 -7.75 5.24
N GLY A 40 4.79 -6.95 6.22
CA GLY A 40 3.96 -5.88 6.79
C GLY A 40 3.53 -4.85 5.74
N LYS A 41 4.43 -4.47 4.82
CA LYS A 41 4.09 -3.59 3.70
C LYS A 41 3.11 -4.25 2.73
N VAL A 42 3.27 -5.53 2.40
CA VAL A 42 2.32 -6.20 1.51
C VAL A 42 0.90 -6.21 2.10
N ILE A 43 0.76 -6.40 3.41
CA ILE A 43 -0.54 -6.35 4.08
C ILE A 43 -1.13 -4.93 4.02
N ILE A 44 -0.34 -3.90 4.39
CA ILE A 44 -0.77 -2.51 4.36
C ILE A 44 -1.10 -2.07 2.92
N GLY A 45 -0.23 -2.34 1.97
CA GLY A 45 -0.42 -2.04 0.56
C GLY A 45 -1.64 -2.74 -0.04
N TRP A 46 -2.03 -3.90 0.48
CA TRP A 46 -3.24 -4.62 0.05
C TRP A 46 -4.50 -3.87 0.51
N PHE A 47 -4.53 -3.39 1.76
CA PHE A 47 -5.59 -2.47 2.21
C PHE A 47 -5.63 -1.19 1.39
N GLY A 48 -4.47 -0.62 1.07
CA GLY A 48 -4.38 0.57 0.22
C GLY A 48 -4.92 0.32 -1.19
N ALA A 49 -4.62 -0.84 -1.77
CA ALA A 49 -5.13 -1.23 -3.08
C ALA A 49 -6.65 -1.38 -3.08
N TRP A 50 -7.19 -1.95 -2.02
CA TRP A 50 -8.64 -2.12 -1.86
C TRP A 50 -9.35 -0.77 -1.72
N LEU A 51 -8.77 0.16 -0.96
CA LEU A 51 -9.27 1.53 -0.79
C LEU A 51 -9.01 2.44 -2.01
N GLY A 52 -8.17 2.02 -2.95
CA GLY A 52 -7.79 2.83 -4.09
C GLY A 52 -8.97 3.28 -4.94
N SER A 53 -9.84 2.34 -5.33
CA SER A 53 -11.03 2.63 -6.15
C SER A 53 -12.03 3.59 -5.46
N PRO A 54 -12.45 3.37 -4.20
CA PRO A 54 -13.37 4.30 -3.53
C PRO A 54 -12.75 5.67 -3.21
N VAL A 55 -11.42 5.78 -3.04
CA VAL A 55 -10.75 7.05 -2.67
C VAL A 55 -10.36 7.88 -3.90
N PHE A 56 -9.75 7.25 -4.91
CA PHE A 56 -9.25 7.94 -6.11
C PHE A 56 -10.26 7.95 -7.25
N GLY A 57 -11.36 7.20 -7.11
CA GLY A 57 -12.43 7.09 -8.09
C GLY A 57 -12.25 5.93 -9.07
N TYR A 58 -13.13 5.89 -10.06
CA TYR A 58 -13.32 4.76 -10.95
C TYR A 58 -12.80 5.10 -12.36
N TRP A 59 -11.49 4.97 -12.56
CA TRP A 59 -10.82 5.45 -13.77
C TRP A 59 -10.67 4.38 -14.83
N PHE A 60 -11.04 4.69 -16.07
CA PHE A 60 -10.91 3.79 -17.22
C PHE A 60 -11.66 2.47 -17.03
N ALA A 61 -12.95 2.47 -17.34
CA ALA A 61 -13.83 1.30 -17.25
C ALA A 61 -13.39 0.08 -18.10
N GLY A 62 -12.40 0.22 -18.99
CA GLY A 62 -11.78 -0.89 -19.72
C GLY A 62 -10.63 -1.59 -18.99
N VAL A 63 -10.14 -1.03 -17.87
CA VAL A 63 -9.02 -1.55 -17.06
C VAL A 63 -9.48 -1.78 -15.62
N GLN A 64 -10.62 -2.47 -15.49
CA GLN A 64 -11.22 -2.87 -14.23
C GLN A 64 -11.54 -4.36 -14.25
N TYR A 65 -11.48 -4.99 -13.08
CA TYR A 65 -12.07 -6.30 -12.84
C TYR A 65 -13.16 -6.12 -11.79
N GLU A 66 -14.42 -6.32 -12.19
CA GLU A 66 -15.61 -6.06 -11.37
C GLU A 66 -15.64 -4.63 -10.80
N GLN A 67 -15.32 -4.46 -9.52
CA GLN A 67 -15.31 -3.18 -8.80
C GLN A 67 -13.88 -2.71 -8.46
N ILE A 68 -12.86 -3.41 -8.98
CA ILE A 68 -11.45 -3.10 -8.73
C ILE A 68 -10.86 -2.45 -9.98
N TYR A 69 -10.57 -1.17 -9.85
CA TYR A 69 -9.92 -0.39 -10.88
C TYR A 69 -8.42 -0.40 -10.65
N ILE A 70 -7.66 -0.92 -11.62
CA ILE A 70 -6.24 -1.25 -11.42
C ILE A 70 -5.41 0.00 -11.12
N ILE A 71 -5.65 1.10 -11.84
CA ILE A 71 -4.90 2.34 -11.66
C ILE A 71 -5.17 2.96 -10.27
N PRO A 72 -6.44 3.21 -9.88
CA PRO A 72 -6.78 3.61 -8.52
C PRO A 72 -6.22 2.68 -7.44
N ALA A 73 -6.25 1.37 -7.65
CA ALA A 73 -5.69 0.39 -6.71
C ALA A 73 -4.17 0.53 -6.53
N ILE A 74 -3.41 0.71 -7.62
CA ILE A 74 -1.96 0.95 -7.53
C ILE A 74 -1.67 2.24 -6.75
N LEU A 75 -2.41 3.31 -7.04
CA LEU A 75 -2.27 4.61 -6.37
C LEU A 75 -2.61 4.52 -4.88
N GLY A 76 -3.72 3.85 -4.54
CA GLY A 76 -4.12 3.62 -3.15
C GLY A 76 -3.11 2.79 -2.37
N SER A 77 -2.57 1.74 -2.99
CA SER A 77 -1.50 0.92 -2.40
C SER A 77 -0.25 1.76 -2.10
N ALA A 78 0.21 2.54 -3.09
CA ALA A 78 1.38 3.40 -2.95
C ALA A 78 1.17 4.48 -1.89
N ALA A 79 0.01 5.15 -1.90
CA ALA A 79 -0.32 6.20 -0.94
C ALA A 79 -0.32 5.68 0.49
N LEU A 80 -0.99 4.55 0.75
CA LEU A 80 -1.05 3.98 2.11
C LEU A 80 0.34 3.55 2.60
N LEU A 81 1.17 2.98 1.72
CA LEU A 81 2.55 2.60 2.04
C LEU A 81 3.44 3.79 2.36
N VAL A 82 3.33 4.88 1.58
CA VAL A 82 4.07 6.11 1.82
C VAL A 82 3.67 6.71 3.17
N ILE A 83 2.37 6.83 3.44
CA ILE A 83 1.85 7.33 4.71
C ILE A 83 2.30 6.45 5.88
N ALA A 84 2.23 5.12 5.74
CA ALA A 84 2.67 4.21 6.79
C ALA A 84 4.17 4.37 7.10
N VAL A 85 5.02 4.49 6.07
CA VAL A 85 6.45 4.71 6.26
C VAL A 85 6.74 6.07 6.89
N ASP A 86 6.04 7.12 6.45
CA ASP A 86 6.22 8.48 6.94
C ASP A 86 5.75 8.65 8.39
N LEU A 87 4.61 8.04 8.75
CA LEU A 87 4.12 7.97 10.13
C LEU A 87 5.16 7.32 11.04
N VAL A 88 5.69 6.15 10.66
CA VAL A 88 6.68 5.45 11.47
C VAL A 88 7.96 6.29 11.63
N LYS A 89 8.41 6.97 10.56
CA LYS A 89 9.56 7.88 10.64
C LYS A 89 9.28 9.09 11.54
N THR A 90 8.09 9.65 11.47
CA THR A 90 7.64 10.79 12.30
C THR A 90 7.61 10.41 13.78
N PHE A 91 7.02 9.26 14.13
CA PHE A 91 7.00 8.80 15.52
C PHE A 91 8.41 8.47 16.06
N LYS A 92 9.30 7.93 15.22
CA LYS A 92 10.70 7.69 15.61
C LYS A 92 11.50 8.99 15.74
N GLY A 93 11.29 9.97 14.87
CA GLY A 93 11.94 11.29 14.91
C GLY A 93 11.45 12.16 16.07
N GLY A 94 10.15 12.09 16.39
CA GLY A 94 9.56 12.82 17.53
C GLY A 94 10.04 12.33 18.90
N GLY A 95 10.56 11.09 19.00
CA GLY A 95 11.19 10.58 20.21
C GLY A 95 12.57 11.20 20.50
N ALA A 96 13.35 11.50 19.46
CA ALA A 96 14.66 12.12 19.62
C ALA A 96 14.56 13.61 20.03
N GLY A 97 13.52 14.33 19.58
CA GLY A 97 13.28 15.72 19.98
C GLY A 97 12.81 15.91 21.42
N ARG A 98 12.16 14.90 22.01
CA ARG A 98 11.66 14.95 23.41
C ARG A 98 12.68 14.54 24.47
N ALA A 99 13.80 13.91 24.10
CA ALA A 99 14.87 13.56 25.02
C ALA A 99 15.94 14.67 25.15
N ALA A 100 15.85 15.72 24.33
CA ALA A 100 16.79 16.85 24.29
C ALA A 100 16.22 18.17 24.85
N MET A 101 15.03 18.12 25.47
CA MET A 101 14.37 19.23 26.17
C MET A 101 14.16 18.84 27.63
#